data_AF-A0A257GTC3-F1
#
_entry.id   AF-A0A257GTC3-F1
#
_cell.length_a   1.000
_cell.length_b   1.000
_cell.length_c   1.000
_cell.angle_alpha   90.00
_cell.angle_beta   90.00
_cell.angle_gamma   90.00
#
_symmetry.space_group_name_H-M   'P 1'
#
loop_
_entity.id
_entity.type
_entity.pdbx_description
1 polymer ?
#
loop_
_entity_poly.entity_id
_entity_poly.type
_entity_poly.pdbx_seq_one_letter_code
_entity_poly.pdbx_strand_id
1 'polypeptide(L)'
;KLNATFVQSGAEAMPLPDDQFDFLTVGYALRHFADLEATFREFHRVLKSGGKVLILEATRPQGKFGSWLFKLYFGQIYPFFSRLLTRSAKAEEMMVYFWETMDTCVRPEQVQAAFVAAGFTEVKRKALVWVFSEYSAVKG
;
A
#
# COMPACT_ATOMS: atom_id res chain seq x y z
N LYS A 1 -24.09 10.96 -8.68
CA LYS A 1 -23.33 10.78 -7.43
C LYS A 1 -23.41 9.30 -7.08
N LEU A 2 -22.28 8.65 -6.81
CA LEU A 2 -22.29 7.28 -6.30
C LEU A 2 -22.98 7.28 -4.93
N ASN A 3 -23.87 6.33 -4.69
CA ASN A 3 -24.53 6.17 -3.41
C ASN A 3 -23.54 5.48 -2.47
N ALA A 4 -22.91 6.24 -1.56
CA ALA A 4 -21.82 5.78 -0.72
C ALA A 4 -22.04 6.19 0.73
N THR A 5 -21.73 5.27 1.64
CA THR A 5 -21.77 5.49 3.09
C THR A 5 -20.35 5.67 3.60
N PHE A 6 -20.14 6.70 4.42
CA PHE A 6 -18.87 6.97 5.07
C PHE A 6 -18.94 6.52 6.52
N VAL A 7 -17.90 5.82 6.99
CA VAL A 7 -17.79 5.30 8.35
C VAL A 7 -16.42 5.69 8.88
N GLN A 8 -16.36 6.22 10.10
CA GLN A 8 -15.12 6.50 10.79
C GLN A 8 -14.75 5.31 11.68
N SER A 9 -13.64 4.65 11.38
CA SER A 9 -13.08 3.57 12.22
C SER A 9 -11.60 3.33 11.95
N GLY A 10 -10.96 2.59 12.85
CA GLY A 10 -9.71 1.89 12.57
C GLY A 10 -9.94 0.72 11.62
N ALA A 11 -8.94 0.38 10.81
CA ALA A 11 -9.02 -0.69 9.82
C ALA A 11 -8.98 -2.09 10.45
N GLU A 12 -8.45 -2.18 11.68
CA GLU A 12 -8.34 -3.37 12.52
C GLU A 12 -9.61 -3.75 13.28
N ALA A 13 -10.60 -2.85 13.34
CA ALA A 13 -11.87 -3.05 14.01
C ALA A 13 -12.96 -2.16 13.39
N MET A 14 -13.44 -2.54 12.21
CA MET A 14 -14.50 -1.84 11.50
C MET A 14 -15.86 -2.18 12.10
N PRO A 15 -16.77 -1.21 12.33
CA PRO A 15 -18.12 -1.45 12.81
C PRO A 15 -19.03 -1.91 11.66
N LEU A 16 -18.59 -2.95 10.96
CA LEU A 16 -19.25 -3.56 9.81
C LEU A 16 -19.58 -5.02 10.14
N PRO A 17 -20.68 -5.57 9.62
CA PRO A 17 -21.04 -6.96 9.84
C PRO A 17 -20.04 -7.91 9.16
N ASP A 18 -19.94 -9.13 9.72
CA ASP A 18 -19.22 -10.26 9.14
C ASP A 18 -19.84 -10.64 7.78
N ASP A 19 -19.03 -11.18 6.87
CA ASP A 19 -19.49 -11.83 5.63
C ASP A 19 -20.45 -11.00 4.76
N GLN A 20 -20.24 -9.68 4.70
CA GLN A 20 -21.16 -8.77 4.02
C GLN A 20 -20.67 -8.29 2.66
N PHE A 21 -19.35 -8.21 2.45
CA PHE A 21 -18.77 -7.56 1.28
C PHE A 21 -18.15 -8.55 0.30
N ASP A 22 -18.38 -8.33 -0.99
CA ASP A 22 -17.79 -9.14 -2.07
C ASP A 22 -16.36 -8.69 -2.40
N PHE A 23 -16.08 -7.39 -2.25
CA PHE A 23 -14.79 -6.76 -2.56
C PHE A 23 -14.38 -5.76 -1.50
N LEU A 24 -13.10 -5.76 -1.16
CA LEU A 24 -12.46 -4.77 -0.30
C LEU A 24 -11.24 -4.19 -1.02
N THR A 25 -11.14 -2.86 -1.08
CA THR A 25 -10.03 -2.20 -1.77
C THR A 25 -9.32 -1.22 -0.85
N VAL A 26 -7.99 -1.21 -0.88
CA VAL A 26 -7.15 -0.27 -0.13
C VAL A 26 -6.13 0.38 -1.06
N GLY A 27 -6.00 1.71 -0.96
CA GLY A 27 -5.01 2.48 -1.72
C GLY A 27 -4.10 3.27 -0.80
N TYR A 28 -2.79 3.04 -0.92
CA TYR A 28 -1.72 3.84 -0.30
C TYR A 28 -1.79 3.99 1.22
N ALA A 29 -2.34 2.99 1.93
CA ALA A 29 -2.63 3.06 3.37
C ALA A 29 -1.89 2.03 4.24
N LEU A 30 -1.19 1.04 3.67
CA LEU A 30 -0.55 -0.03 4.46
C LEU A 30 0.46 0.50 5.47
N ARG A 31 1.17 1.58 5.13
CA ARG A 31 2.14 2.22 6.04
C ARG A 31 1.50 2.83 7.30
N HIS A 32 0.19 3.01 7.29
CA HIS A 32 -0.58 3.59 8.40
C HIS A 32 -1.22 2.51 9.29
N PHE A 33 -1.15 1.23 8.90
CA PHE A 33 -1.64 0.13 9.71
C PHE A 33 -0.57 -0.28 10.71
N ALA A 34 -0.87 -0.12 12.00
CA ALA A 34 0.05 -0.47 13.08
C ALA A 34 0.23 -1.99 13.21
N ASP A 35 -0.84 -2.76 12.96
CA ASP A 35 -0.85 -4.23 12.99
C ASP A 35 -1.54 -4.76 11.72
N LEU A 36 -0.73 -5.18 10.75
CA LEU A 36 -1.23 -5.72 9.48
C LEU A 36 -2.00 -7.01 9.65
N GLU A 37 -1.64 -7.87 10.60
CA GLU A 37 -2.34 -9.12 10.81
C GLU A 37 -3.72 -8.87 11.40
N ALA A 38 -3.85 -7.95 12.37
CA ALA A 38 -5.14 -7.54 12.91
C ALA A 38 -6.01 -6.89 11.83
N THR A 39 -5.46 -5.96 11.05
CA THR A 39 -6.16 -5.34 9.93
C THR A 39 -6.62 -6.36 8.89
N PHE A 40 -5.78 -7.33 8.52
CA PHE A 40 -6.18 -8.32 7.53
C PHE A 40 -7.14 -9.36 8.09
N ARG A 41 -7.06 -9.73 9.38
CA ARG A 41 -8.12 -10.54 10.02
C ARG A 41 -9.47 -9.82 9.97
N GLU A 42 -9.46 -8.51 10.18
CA GLU A 42 -10.66 -7.71 10.08
C GLU A 42 -11.21 -7.62 8.65
N PHE A 43 -10.32 -7.50 7.66
CA PHE A 43 -10.71 -7.59 6.24
C PHE A 43 -11.31 -8.95 5.91
N HIS A 44 -10.73 -10.02 6.44
CA HIS A 44 -11.25 -11.38 6.29
C HIS A 44 -12.61 -11.54 6.96
N ARG A 45 -12.84 -10.95 8.14
CA ARG A 45 -14.13 -11.01 8.84
C ARG A 45 -15.25 -10.40 7.99
N VAL A 46 -15.05 -9.19 7.46
CA VAL A 46 -16.11 -8.45 6.74
C VAL A 46 -16.37 -8.96 5.32
N LEU A 47 -15.39 -9.61 4.69
CA LEU A 47 -15.57 -10.21 3.36
C LEU A 47 -16.40 -11.49 3.45
N LYS A 48 -17.21 -11.77 2.43
CA LYS A 48 -17.87 -13.08 2.23
C LYS A 48 -16.86 -14.17 1.87
N SER A 49 -17.20 -15.44 2.06
CA SER A 49 -16.48 -16.55 1.42
C SER A 49 -16.42 -16.35 -0.10
N GLY A 50 -15.24 -16.51 -0.68
CA GLY A 50 -14.93 -16.17 -2.08
C GLY A 50 -14.73 -14.66 -2.34
N GLY A 51 -14.93 -13.81 -1.34
CA GLY A 51 -14.71 -12.36 -1.41
C GLY A 51 -13.24 -12.02 -1.59
N LYS A 52 -12.97 -10.87 -2.24
CA LYS A 52 -11.62 -10.50 -2.67
C LYS A 52 -11.14 -9.22 -2.04
N VAL A 53 -9.87 -9.19 -1.69
CA VAL A 53 -9.17 -7.97 -1.30
C VAL A 53 -8.16 -7.58 -2.37
N LEU A 54 -8.12 -6.29 -2.72
CA LEU A 54 -7.17 -5.69 -3.64
C LEU A 54 -6.51 -4.47 -3.00
N ILE A 55 -5.18 -4.49 -2.89
CA ILE A 55 -4.42 -3.41 -2.28
C ILE A 55 -3.41 -2.86 -3.27
N LEU A 56 -3.42 -1.54 -3.47
CA LEU A 56 -2.38 -0.83 -4.20
C LEU A 56 -1.53 -0.04 -3.20
N GLU A 57 -0.23 -0.30 -3.15
CA GLU A 57 0.69 0.38 -2.24
C GLU A 57 2.02 0.73 -2.91
N ALA A 58 2.65 1.82 -2.45
CA ALA A 58 4.03 2.13 -2.78
C ALA A 58 4.97 1.09 -2.14
N THR A 59 5.84 0.50 -2.95
CA THR A 59 6.85 -0.46 -2.48
C THR A 59 8.24 0.10 -2.74
N ARG A 60 9.19 -0.31 -1.91
CA ARG A 60 10.60 -0.11 -2.21
C ARG A 60 10.97 -0.88 -3.49
N PRO A 61 11.80 -0.29 -4.39
CA PRO A 61 12.38 -0.99 -5.53
C PRO A 61 13.17 -2.22 -5.10
N GLN A 62 13.06 -3.32 -5.85
CA GLN A 62 13.78 -4.55 -5.55
C GLN A 62 15.25 -4.49 -6.00
N GLY A 63 16.13 -5.13 -5.22
CA GLY A 63 17.55 -5.27 -5.52
C GLY A 63 18.39 -4.02 -5.22
N LYS A 64 19.69 -4.25 -4.97
CA LYS A 64 20.64 -3.17 -4.64
C LYS A 64 20.79 -2.15 -5.78
N PHE A 65 20.84 -2.64 -7.02
CA PHE A 65 20.98 -1.79 -8.20
C PHE A 65 19.72 -0.95 -8.47
N GLY A 66 18.54 -1.57 -8.41
CA GLY A 66 17.26 -0.87 -8.57
C GLY A 66 17.07 0.20 -7.49
N SER A 67 17.32 -0.13 -6.21
CA SER A 67 17.27 0.83 -5.12
C SER A 67 18.30 1.97 -5.29
N TRP A 68 19.49 1.69 -5.81
CA TRP A 68 20.52 2.71 -6.05
C TRP A 68 20.13 3.64 -7.20
N LEU A 69 19.71 3.10 -8.34
CA LEU A 69 19.28 3.89 -9.51
C LEU A 69 18.07 4.77 -9.17
N PHE A 70 17.12 4.20 -8.42
CA PHE A 70 15.94 4.93 -7.96
C PHE A 70 16.30 6.05 -6.98
N LYS A 71 17.21 5.79 -6.03
CA LYS A 71 17.75 6.81 -5.12
C LYS A 71 18.50 7.92 -5.88
N LEU A 72 19.29 7.57 -6.89
CA LEU A 72 20.00 8.53 -7.74
C LEU A 72 19.01 9.43 -8.48
N TYR A 73 17.97 8.83 -9.08
CA TYR A 73 16.96 9.58 -9.82
C TYR A 73 16.14 10.50 -8.90
N PHE A 74 15.51 9.95 -7.85
CA PHE A 74 14.62 10.73 -6.97
C PHE A 74 15.35 11.59 -5.95
N GLY A 75 16.57 11.25 -5.57
CA GLY A 75 17.37 12.01 -4.61
C GLY A 75 18.25 13.10 -5.23
N GLN A 76 18.57 13.03 -6.53
CA GLN A 76 19.47 14.00 -7.17
C GLN A 76 18.93 14.56 -8.48
N ILE A 77 18.46 13.72 -9.40
CA ILE A 77 18.04 14.16 -10.74
C ILE A 77 16.71 14.92 -10.67
N TYR A 78 15.69 14.29 -10.07
CA TYR A 78 14.34 14.83 -10.02
C TYR A 78 14.22 16.12 -9.18
N PRO A 79 14.87 16.25 -8.00
CA PRO A 79 14.87 17.49 -7.23
C PRO A 79 15.57 18.65 -7.98
N PHE A 80 16.66 18.36 -8.70
CA PHE A 80 17.34 19.35 -9.52
C PHE A 80 16.41 19.91 -10.62
N PHE A 81 15.71 19.04 -11.34
CA PHE A 81 14.75 19.47 -12.37
C PHE A 81 13.50 20.13 -11.77
N SER A 82 13.00 19.67 -10.62
CA SER A 82 11.86 20.31 -9.96
C SER A 82 12.21 21.73 -9.56
N ARG A 83 13.39 21.97 -8.97
CA ARG A 83 13.90 23.29 -8.66
C ARG A 83 14.07 24.15 -9.91
N LEU A 84 14.63 23.60 -10.99
CA LEU A 84 14.86 24.35 -12.22
C LEU A 84 13.55 24.82 -12.87
N LEU A 85 12.53 23.94 -12.93
CA LEU A 85 11.25 24.22 -13.57
C LEU A 85 10.32 25.08 -12.72
N THR A 86 10.23 24.78 -11.42
CA THR A 86 9.31 25.47 -10.50
C THR A 86 9.93 26.70 -9.83
N ARG A 87 11.26 26.85 -9.90
CA ARG A 87 12.05 27.86 -9.17
C ARG A 87 11.78 27.87 -7.65
N SER A 88 11.32 26.75 -7.09
CA SER A 88 10.91 26.63 -5.69
C SER A 88 11.75 25.60 -4.95
N ALA A 89 12.46 26.05 -3.91
CA ALA A 89 13.17 25.16 -2.98
C ALA A 89 12.20 24.22 -2.24
N LYS A 90 10.94 24.64 -2.05
CA LYS A 90 9.92 23.82 -1.39
C LYS A 90 9.46 22.64 -2.26
N ALA A 91 9.47 22.81 -3.59
CA ALA A 91 9.17 21.72 -4.52
C ALA A 91 10.31 20.70 -4.59
N GLU A 92 11.56 21.15 -4.39
CA GLU A 92 12.73 20.28 -4.23
C GLU A 92 12.61 19.43 -2.95
N GLU A 93 12.36 20.08 -1.81
CA GLU A 93 12.18 19.41 -0.52
C GLU A 93 11.05 18.37 -0.52
N MET A 94 9.90 18.66 -1.15
CA MET A 94 8.80 17.70 -1.25
C MET A 94 9.19 16.41 -1.97
N MET A 95 10.07 16.49 -2.98
CA MET A 95 10.50 15.32 -3.73
C MET A 95 11.55 14.49 -3.00
N VAL A 96 12.44 15.15 -2.25
CA VAL A 96 13.35 14.47 -1.33
C VAL A 96 12.57 13.78 -0.21
N TYR A 97 11.59 14.47 0.38
CA TYR A 97 10.72 13.92 1.42
C TYR A 97 9.90 12.72 0.93
N PHE A 98 9.38 12.78 -0.30
CA PHE A 98 8.69 11.64 -0.92
C PHE A 98 9.60 10.39 -0.94
N TRP A 99 10.88 10.55 -1.28
CA TRP A 99 11.84 9.44 -1.21
C TRP A 99 12.11 8.95 0.21
N GLU A 100 12.32 9.85 1.17
CA GLU A 100 12.58 9.45 2.58
C GLU A 100 11.43 8.61 3.14
N THR A 101 10.19 8.96 2.79
CA THR A 101 9.01 8.17 3.20
C THR A 101 8.82 6.86 2.42
N MET A 102 9.53 6.64 1.30
CA MET A 102 9.55 5.32 0.64
C MET A 102 10.42 4.29 1.37
N ASP A 103 11.37 4.74 2.20
CA ASP A 103 12.21 3.83 2.99
C ASP A 103 11.42 3.17 4.14
N THR A 104 10.32 3.79 4.56
CA THR A 104 9.42 3.30 5.60
C THR A 104 8.27 2.44 5.07
N CYS A 105 8.22 2.18 3.76
CA CYS A 105 7.25 1.28 3.16
C CYS A 105 7.33 -0.12 3.77
N VAL A 106 6.16 -0.70 4.03
CA VAL A 106 6.04 -2.09 4.49
C VAL A 106 6.68 -3.03 3.48
N ARG A 107 7.47 -3.99 3.96
CA ARG A 107 8.12 -4.96 3.07
C ARG A 107 7.08 -5.88 2.42
N PRO A 108 7.17 -6.16 1.12
CA PRO A 108 6.21 -7.02 0.43
C PRO A 108 6.03 -8.41 1.03
N GLU A 109 7.08 -8.96 1.63
CA GLU A 109 7.06 -10.26 2.29
C GLU A 109 6.21 -10.22 3.56
N GLN A 110 6.26 -9.10 4.30
CA GLN A 110 5.44 -8.91 5.51
C GLN A 110 3.95 -8.80 5.14
N VAL A 111 3.62 -8.09 4.06
CA VAL A 111 2.23 -7.99 3.58
C VAL A 111 1.68 -9.36 3.20
N GLN A 112 2.43 -10.14 2.42
CA GLN A 112 2.00 -11.48 2.00
C GLN A 112 1.88 -12.44 3.18
N ALA A 113 2.83 -12.41 4.12
CA ALA A 113 2.76 -13.22 5.34
C ALA A 113 1.54 -12.88 6.19
N ALA A 114 1.23 -11.58 6.36
CA ALA A 114 0.05 -11.14 7.10
C ALA A 114 -1.26 -11.61 6.44
N PHE A 115 -1.34 -11.63 5.09
CA PHE A 115 -2.53 -12.17 4.40
C PHE A 115 -2.73 -13.65 4.73
N VAL A 116 -1.66 -14.44 4.65
CA VAL A 116 -1.72 -15.88 4.96
C VAL A 116 -2.08 -16.11 6.43
N ALA A 117 -1.48 -15.36 7.36
CA ALA A 117 -1.78 -15.43 8.79
C ALA A 117 -3.24 -15.07 9.11
N ALA A 118 -3.85 -14.18 8.33
CA ALA A 118 -5.24 -13.79 8.46
C ALA A 118 -6.24 -14.79 7.83
N GLY A 119 -5.75 -15.89 7.21
CA GLY A 119 -6.60 -16.93 6.61
C GLY A 119 -6.94 -16.71 5.13
N PHE A 120 -6.36 -15.70 4.48
CA PHE A 120 -6.56 -15.52 3.05
C PHE A 120 -5.82 -16.58 2.22
N THR A 121 -6.41 -16.92 1.09
CA THR A 121 -5.87 -17.81 0.07
C THR A 121 -5.58 -17.05 -1.22
N GLU A 122 -4.91 -17.71 -2.17
CA GLU A 122 -4.54 -17.12 -3.46
C GLU A 122 -3.79 -15.77 -3.37
N VAL A 123 -2.95 -15.61 -2.34
CA VAL A 123 -2.19 -14.39 -2.11
C VAL A 123 -1.20 -14.17 -3.27
N LYS A 124 -1.40 -13.08 -4.01
CA LYS A 124 -0.60 -12.72 -5.19
C LYS A 124 -0.09 -11.29 -5.02
N ARG A 125 1.13 -11.06 -5.50
CA ARG A 125 1.73 -9.74 -5.64
C ARG A 125 2.15 -9.50 -7.09
N LYS A 126 1.82 -8.32 -7.61
CA LYS A 126 2.31 -7.82 -8.89
C LYS A 126 3.02 -6.49 -8.69
N ALA A 127 4.31 -6.44 -9.00
CA ALA A 127 5.05 -5.18 -9.02
C ALA A 127 4.66 -4.37 -10.27
N LEU A 128 4.26 -3.11 -10.07
CA LEU A 128 3.88 -2.16 -11.11
C LEU A 128 4.91 -1.04 -11.15
N VAL A 129 5.47 -0.78 -12.33
CA VAL A 129 6.44 0.29 -12.59
C VAL A 129 7.61 0.28 -11.57
N TRP A 130 7.95 -0.91 -11.04
CA TRP A 130 8.98 -1.18 -10.03
C TRP A 130 8.76 -0.59 -8.62
N VAL A 131 7.83 0.36 -8.45
CA VAL A 131 7.67 1.14 -7.21
C VAL A 131 6.28 1.09 -6.62
N PHE A 132 5.35 0.43 -7.30
CA PHE A 132 4.06 0.09 -6.74
C PHE A 132 3.94 -1.43 -6.66
N SER A 133 3.20 -1.91 -5.67
CA SER A 133 2.79 -3.30 -5.56
C SER A 133 1.29 -3.35 -5.48
N GLU A 134 0.72 -4.13 -6.37
CA GLU A 134 -0.65 -4.61 -6.29
C GLU A 134 -0.62 -5.95 -5.54
N TYR A 135 -1.42 -6.05 -4.48
CA TYR A 135 -1.65 -7.28 -3.74
C TYR A 135 -3.09 -7.71 -3.93
N SER A 136 -3.31 -9.00 -4.17
CA SER A 136 -4.66 -9.57 -4.20
C SER A 136 -4.70 -10.86 -3.38
N ALA A 137 -5.82 -11.10 -2.72
CA ALA A 137 -6.07 -12.32 -1.99
C ALA A 137 -7.58 -12.63 -1.93
N VAL A 138 -7.93 -13.87 -1.62
CA VAL A 138 -9.31 -14.38 -1.61
C VAL A 138 -9.63 -14.99 -0.25
N LYS A 139 -10.78 -14.64 0.32
CA LYS A 139 -11.31 -15.34 1.50
C LYS A 139 -11.78 -16.73 1.11
N GLY A 140 -11.29 -17.75 1.81
CA GLY A 140 -11.62 -19.16 1.57
C GLY A 140 -13.07 -19.53 1.87
#